data_AF-A0A2V8SB90-F1
#
_entry.id   AF-A0A2V8SB90-F1
#
_cell.length_a   1.000
_cell.length_b   1.000
_cell.length_c   1.000
_cell.angle_alpha   90.00
_cell.angle_beta   90.00
_cell.angle_gamma   90.00
#
_symmetry.space_group_name_H-M   'P 1'
#
loop_
_entity.id
_entity.type
_entity.pdbx_description
1 polymer ?
#
loop_
_entity_poly.entity_id
_entity_poly.type
_entity_poly.pdbx_seq_one_letter_code
_entity_poly.pdbx_strand_id
1 'polypeptide(L)'
;MAITLKRQLTEAEKSQIIARQGRICFATGHDILIGQTVQFDHIRAFADGGPSELHNIAPMCETHNKMKGRLPLEDFRVKLRLDDFFSLGDALTLKHLLDYLKQKGDVTDYGQNVVVQQTEGSVQIETQGGKKQTYTLYTCPTTGWKYFYATLPVELLDSDDEDNGQMGLQPRFLIPEKVFELFRHFQTHPVLQPSIGRIYNQRILLFDGQHKAASLLWTGRREFECKVYLDPDTRLLNQTNISAHDKFSQTRFYSSIMVSKLGSVFGAEFETYKNLEDGSVKSEAGFMKFLERDPTQTMTKAERNKLFRSYLYNSVLEDQENLAARFVSNGNRGTDEKPLTIDMLNRSIFASFLYTEPVDDNMATDAYKRDKEIANNVALMNMLHDLALGSWNHKAGPGDGNQRRLERLFRSKSIMAWSELLRDAVRGKLELQDEEDRARPFYRDLSPDDLERIKKMIERLVHWKQWSSPPNSDIDRVLADNKSEVKDWFRNNGLTTGYLMGANE
;
A
#
# COMPACT_ATOMS: atom_id res chain seq x y z
N MET A 1 12.54 -2.02 -28.95
CA MET A 1 12.38 -1.08 -27.83
C MET A 1 12.37 0.34 -28.39
N ALA A 2 11.19 0.96 -28.53
CA ALA A 2 11.11 2.35 -28.96
C ALA A 2 11.45 3.24 -27.76
N ILE A 3 12.59 3.90 -27.81
CA ILE A 3 12.96 4.96 -26.87
C ILE A 3 11.98 6.11 -27.13
N THR A 4 11.03 6.32 -26.23
CA THR A 4 10.05 7.42 -26.33
C THR A 4 10.80 8.74 -26.09
N LEU A 5 11.27 9.37 -27.16
CA LEU A 5 11.79 10.73 -27.13
C LEU A 5 10.67 11.65 -26.63
N LYS A 6 10.82 12.23 -25.44
CA LYS A 6 9.94 13.31 -24.95
C LYS A 6 9.96 14.43 -26.00
N ARG A 7 8.82 14.69 -26.65
CA ARG A 7 8.66 15.83 -27.57
C ARG A 7 9.06 17.10 -26.82
N GLN A 8 10.10 17.79 -27.29
CA GLN A 8 10.48 19.10 -26.77
C GLN A 8 9.68 20.16 -27.51
N LEU A 9 8.95 21.00 -26.77
CA LEU A 9 8.19 22.11 -27.33
C LEU A 9 9.13 23.25 -27.73
N THR A 10 8.91 23.80 -28.91
CA THR A 10 9.56 25.03 -29.38
C THR A 10 9.02 26.26 -28.66
N GLU A 11 9.79 27.36 -28.63
CA GLU A 11 9.34 28.63 -28.02
C GLU A 11 8.08 29.21 -28.71
N ALA A 12 7.92 28.97 -30.02
CA ALA A 12 6.72 29.34 -30.75
C ALA A 12 5.48 28.57 -30.26
N GLU A 13 5.61 27.26 -30.03
CA GLU A 13 4.52 26.41 -29.51
C GLU A 13 4.15 26.78 -28.07
N LYS A 14 5.13 27.04 -27.22
CA LYS A 14 4.90 27.53 -25.84
C LYS A 14 4.13 28.85 -25.84
N SER A 15 4.50 29.77 -26.73
CA SER A 15 3.81 31.07 -26.88
C SER A 15 2.36 30.89 -27.35
N GLN A 16 2.10 29.94 -28.25
CA GLN A 16 0.74 29.60 -28.68
C GLN A 16 -0.10 29.00 -27.55
N ILE A 17 0.48 28.14 -26.71
CA ILE A 17 -0.22 27.56 -25.55
C ILE A 17 -0.60 28.67 -24.55
N ILE A 18 0.33 29.57 -24.22
CA ILE A 18 0.06 30.71 -23.34
C ILE A 18 -0.99 31.66 -23.93
N ALA A 19 -0.93 31.94 -25.24
CA ALA A 19 -1.92 32.79 -25.90
C ALA A 19 -3.34 32.21 -25.85
N ARG A 20 -3.46 30.86 -25.85
CA ARG A 20 -4.76 30.17 -25.82
C ARG A 20 -5.30 29.96 -24.40
N GLN A 21 -4.46 29.51 -23.48
CA GLN A 21 -4.87 29.10 -22.13
C GLN A 21 -4.59 30.16 -21.06
N GLY A 22 -3.94 31.27 -21.45
CA GLY A 22 -3.42 32.26 -20.51
C GLY A 22 -2.20 31.76 -19.76
N ARG A 23 -1.64 32.64 -18.93
CA ARG A 23 -0.50 32.33 -18.07
C ARG A 23 -0.99 31.80 -16.72
N ILE A 24 -1.86 30.80 -16.76
CA ILE A 24 -2.62 30.29 -15.62
C ILE A 24 -2.15 28.87 -15.32
N CYS A 25 -1.93 28.55 -14.04
CA CYS A 25 -1.52 27.22 -13.64
C CYS A 25 -2.68 26.22 -13.77
N PHE A 26 -2.53 25.19 -14.60
CA PHE A 26 -3.58 24.19 -14.83
C PHE A 26 -4.04 23.46 -13.55
N ALA A 27 -3.14 23.26 -12.58
CA ALA A 27 -3.41 22.50 -11.37
C ALA A 27 -4.47 23.16 -10.46
N THR A 28 -4.45 24.49 -10.31
CA THR A 28 -5.29 25.23 -9.35
C THR A 28 -5.97 26.47 -9.92
N GLY A 29 -5.62 26.89 -11.14
CA GLY A 29 -6.25 28.03 -11.81
C GLY A 29 -5.74 29.41 -11.41
N HIS A 30 -4.66 29.52 -10.63
CA HIS A 30 -4.06 30.81 -10.27
C HIS A 30 -3.13 31.35 -11.38
N ASP A 31 -2.96 32.67 -11.41
CA ASP A 31 -2.03 33.34 -12.33
C ASP A 31 -0.57 33.03 -12.00
N ILE A 32 0.20 32.65 -13.02
CA ILE A 32 1.65 32.49 -12.91
C ILE A 32 2.30 33.86 -13.14
N LEU A 33 2.83 34.47 -12.10
CA LEU A 33 3.35 35.84 -12.14
C LEU A 33 4.46 36.02 -13.19
N ILE A 34 4.53 37.22 -13.80
CA ILE A 34 5.57 37.58 -14.75
C ILE A 34 6.93 37.49 -14.05
N GLY A 35 7.83 36.63 -14.55
CA GLY A 35 9.14 36.33 -13.94
C GLY A 35 9.26 34.91 -13.37
N GLN A 36 8.14 34.20 -13.12
CA GLN A 36 8.18 32.79 -12.71
C GLN A 36 8.36 31.84 -13.91
N THR A 37 9.01 30.71 -13.72
CA THR A 37 9.17 29.71 -14.78
C THR A 37 7.85 28.97 -15.03
N VAL A 38 7.42 28.93 -16.28
CA VAL A 38 6.25 28.15 -16.73
C VAL A 38 6.72 26.80 -17.26
N GLN A 39 6.14 25.74 -16.73
CA GLN A 39 6.33 24.37 -17.19
C GLN A 39 5.17 23.97 -18.09
N PHE A 40 5.42 23.08 -19.04
CA PHE A 40 4.41 22.57 -19.97
C PHE A 40 4.41 21.05 -19.89
N ASP A 41 3.25 20.47 -19.64
CA ASP A 41 3.09 19.02 -19.58
C ASP A 41 1.76 18.59 -20.19
N HIS A 42 1.64 17.29 -20.47
CA HIS A 42 0.45 16.73 -21.09
C HIS A 42 -0.71 16.70 -20.10
N ILE A 43 -1.88 17.15 -20.55
CA ILE A 43 -3.14 17.12 -19.79
C ILE A 43 -3.48 15.66 -19.46
N ARG A 44 -3.54 14.83 -20.51
CA ARG A 44 -3.53 13.37 -20.44
C ARG A 44 -2.17 12.83 -20.81
N ALA A 45 -1.64 11.93 -19.98
CA ALA A 45 -0.31 11.38 -20.22
C ALA A 45 -0.22 10.66 -21.58
N PHE A 46 0.88 10.88 -22.29
CA PHE A 46 1.15 10.19 -23.56
C PHE A 46 1.18 8.66 -23.41
N ALA A 47 1.66 8.16 -22.27
CA ALA A 47 1.67 6.73 -21.95
C ALA A 47 0.26 6.11 -21.85
N ASP A 48 -0.76 6.94 -21.58
CA ASP A 48 -2.16 6.52 -21.42
C ASP A 48 -2.99 6.89 -22.68
N GLY A 49 -2.33 7.02 -23.85
CA GLY A 49 -2.98 7.34 -25.12
C GLY A 49 -3.32 8.83 -25.32
N GLY A 50 -2.83 9.71 -24.43
CA GLY A 50 -2.95 11.16 -24.59
C GLY A 50 -2.19 11.64 -25.84
N PRO A 51 -2.83 12.40 -26.74
CA PRO A 51 -2.22 12.73 -28.01
C PRO A 51 -1.18 13.85 -27.80
N SER A 52 -0.10 13.88 -28.59
CA SER A 52 1.05 14.77 -28.31
C SER A 52 0.87 16.20 -28.81
N GLU A 53 -0.25 16.54 -29.44
CA GLU A 53 -0.48 17.86 -30.02
C GLU A 53 -0.73 18.93 -28.95
N LEU A 54 -0.57 20.20 -29.36
CA LEU A 54 -0.61 21.36 -28.48
C LEU A 54 -1.92 21.51 -27.69
N HIS A 55 -3.01 20.85 -28.12
CA HIS A 55 -4.29 20.90 -27.42
C HIS A 55 -4.31 20.06 -26.14
N ASN A 56 -3.46 19.03 -26.04
CA ASN A 56 -3.33 18.17 -24.88
C ASN A 56 -2.15 18.61 -23.99
N ILE A 57 -1.71 19.87 -24.08
CA ILE A 57 -0.61 20.41 -23.29
C ILE A 57 -1.09 21.68 -22.59
N ALA A 58 -0.78 21.82 -21.30
CA ALA A 58 -1.19 22.96 -20.50
C ALA A 58 -0.02 23.58 -19.71
N PRO A 59 -0.06 24.90 -19.45
CA PRO A 59 0.92 25.56 -18.62
C PRO A 59 0.70 25.25 -17.13
N MET A 60 1.79 25.11 -16.40
CA MET A 60 1.80 24.85 -14.95
C MET A 60 2.95 25.59 -14.29
N CYS A 61 2.77 26.06 -13.05
CA CYS A 61 3.86 26.69 -12.31
C CYS A 61 4.87 25.64 -11.82
N GLU A 62 6.10 26.08 -11.56
CA GLU A 62 7.19 25.20 -11.17
C GLU A 62 6.90 24.40 -9.90
N THR A 63 6.27 25.02 -8.89
CA THR A 63 5.93 24.38 -7.61
C THR A 63 5.01 23.18 -7.81
N HIS A 64 3.90 23.36 -8.53
CA HIS A 64 2.95 22.28 -8.82
C HIS A 64 3.55 21.22 -9.74
N ASN A 65 4.46 21.60 -10.66
CA ASN A 65 5.17 20.62 -11.49
C ASN A 65 6.06 19.67 -10.68
N LYS A 66 6.72 20.19 -9.63
CA LYS A 66 7.51 19.36 -8.72
C LYS A 66 6.63 18.45 -7.87
N MET A 67 5.51 18.98 -7.35
CA MET A 67 4.57 18.22 -6.51
C MET A 67 3.84 17.11 -7.28
N LYS A 68 3.53 17.32 -8.57
CA LYS A 68 2.83 16.35 -9.42
C LYS A 68 3.54 15.01 -9.54
N GLY A 69 4.89 15.01 -9.48
CA GLY A 69 5.69 13.81 -9.70
C GLY A 69 5.43 13.20 -11.07
N ARG A 70 4.80 12.01 -11.10
CA ARG A 70 4.50 11.26 -12.33
C ARG A 70 3.02 11.28 -12.73
N LEU A 71 2.15 11.96 -11.97
CA LEU A 71 0.72 11.98 -12.23
C LEU A 71 0.39 12.74 -13.53
N PRO A 72 -0.62 12.34 -14.31
CA PRO A 72 -1.23 13.20 -15.33
C PRO A 72 -1.74 14.52 -14.72
N LEU A 73 -1.86 15.58 -15.53
CA LEU A 73 -2.32 16.87 -14.99
C LEU A 73 -3.77 16.82 -14.51
N GLU A 74 -4.65 16.08 -15.21
CA GLU A 74 -6.04 15.88 -14.79
C GLU A 74 -6.12 15.18 -13.41
N ASP A 75 -5.40 14.07 -13.25
CA ASP A 75 -5.31 13.33 -11.99
C ASP A 75 -4.75 14.18 -10.85
N PHE A 76 -3.70 14.95 -11.13
CA PHE A 76 -3.09 15.83 -10.12
C PHE A 76 -4.04 16.94 -9.67
N ARG A 77 -4.80 17.53 -10.60
CA ARG A 77 -5.82 18.52 -10.26
C ARG A 77 -6.90 17.91 -9.38
N VAL A 78 -7.37 16.70 -9.68
CA VAL A 78 -8.33 15.99 -8.81
C VAL A 78 -7.70 15.67 -7.46
N LYS A 79 -6.43 15.26 -7.41
CA LYS A 79 -5.72 15.00 -6.15
C LYS A 79 -5.69 16.24 -5.26
N LEU A 80 -5.36 17.42 -5.81
CA LEU A 80 -5.37 18.66 -5.04
C LEU A 80 -6.78 19.02 -4.50
N ARG A 81 -7.82 18.80 -5.30
CA ARG A 81 -9.22 19.03 -4.86
C ARG A 81 -9.64 18.05 -3.76
N LEU A 82 -9.18 16.80 -3.86
CA LEU A 82 -9.40 15.78 -2.86
C LEU A 82 -8.66 16.14 -1.57
N ASP A 83 -7.42 16.59 -1.66
CA ASP A 83 -6.65 17.06 -0.50
C ASP A 83 -7.30 18.31 0.14
N ASP A 84 -7.86 19.23 -0.64
CA ASP A 84 -8.68 20.36 -0.16
C ASP A 84 -9.91 19.86 0.63
N PHE A 85 -10.65 18.89 0.09
CA PHE A 85 -11.77 18.28 0.79
C PHE A 85 -11.35 17.61 2.12
N PHE A 86 -10.29 16.80 2.11
CA PHE A 86 -9.81 16.12 3.31
C PHE A 86 -9.13 17.05 4.32
N SER A 87 -8.78 18.28 3.93
CA SER A 87 -8.32 19.31 4.89
C SER A 87 -9.41 19.80 5.83
N LEU A 88 -10.69 19.50 5.56
CA LEU A 88 -11.82 19.88 6.40
C LEU A 88 -11.93 19.07 7.69
N GLY A 89 -11.28 17.89 7.77
CA GLY A 89 -11.20 17.07 8.99
C GLY A 89 -11.07 15.57 8.71
N ASP A 90 -10.94 14.79 9.78
CA ASP A 90 -10.65 13.35 9.70
C ASP A 90 -11.90 12.45 9.67
N ALA A 91 -13.07 12.99 10.01
CA ALA A 91 -14.34 12.26 10.14
C ALA A 91 -15.31 12.50 8.95
N LEU A 92 -14.76 12.52 7.73
CA LEU A 92 -15.52 12.86 6.53
C LEU A 92 -16.24 11.64 5.95
N THR A 93 -17.47 11.85 5.49
CA THR A 93 -18.39 10.84 4.93
C THR A 93 -18.79 11.21 3.51
N LEU A 94 -19.58 10.36 2.84
CA LEU A 94 -20.15 10.69 1.54
C LEU A 94 -21.04 11.95 1.59
N LYS A 95 -21.79 12.17 2.68
CA LYS A 95 -22.59 13.39 2.88
C LYS A 95 -21.73 14.64 2.84
N HIS A 96 -20.63 14.64 3.60
CA HIS A 96 -19.68 15.76 3.61
C HIS A 96 -19.12 16.04 2.22
N LEU A 97 -18.84 15.00 1.43
CA LEU A 97 -18.39 15.15 0.05
C LEU A 97 -19.49 15.75 -0.85
N LEU A 98 -20.73 15.27 -0.74
CA LEU A 98 -21.86 15.82 -1.49
C LEU A 98 -22.07 17.30 -1.17
N ASP A 99 -22.00 17.69 0.10
CA ASP A 99 -22.04 19.09 0.55
C ASP A 99 -20.90 19.91 -0.05
N TYR A 100 -19.67 19.40 0.02
CA TYR A 100 -18.50 20.06 -0.56
C TYR A 100 -18.66 20.29 -2.06
N LEU A 101 -19.09 19.26 -2.81
CA LEU A 101 -19.30 19.36 -4.26
C LEU A 101 -20.45 20.30 -4.62
N LYS A 102 -21.50 20.36 -3.81
CA LYS A 102 -22.59 21.33 -3.96
C LYS A 102 -22.10 22.76 -3.75
N GLN A 103 -21.32 23.00 -2.70
CA GLN A 103 -20.75 24.33 -2.42
C GLN A 103 -19.79 24.80 -3.51
N LYS A 104 -19.03 23.87 -4.13
CA LYS A 104 -18.14 24.17 -5.27
C LYS A 104 -18.87 24.23 -6.61
N GLY A 105 -20.16 23.88 -6.68
CA GLY A 105 -20.99 23.94 -7.88
C GLY A 105 -20.80 22.76 -8.85
N ASP A 106 -20.16 21.67 -8.42
CA ASP A 106 -19.99 20.45 -9.25
C ASP A 106 -21.24 19.56 -9.24
N VAL A 107 -22.08 19.70 -8.21
CA VAL A 107 -23.36 19.00 -8.03
C VAL A 107 -24.44 20.04 -7.72
N THR A 108 -25.59 19.94 -8.39
CA THR A 108 -26.70 20.89 -8.20
C THR A 108 -27.37 20.70 -6.84
N ASP A 109 -27.70 19.44 -6.51
CA ASP A 109 -28.40 19.06 -5.29
C ASP A 109 -28.18 17.58 -4.99
N TYR A 110 -28.59 17.13 -3.80
CA TYR A 110 -28.54 15.73 -3.38
C TYR A 110 -29.63 15.43 -2.34
N GLY A 111 -29.94 14.15 -2.12
CA GLY A 111 -30.88 13.72 -1.07
C GLY A 111 -32.33 14.21 -1.23
N GLN A 112 -32.80 14.44 -2.46
CA GLN A 112 -34.19 14.86 -2.71
C GLN A 112 -35.20 13.81 -2.24
N ASN A 113 -36.36 14.28 -1.78
CA ASN A 113 -37.43 13.38 -1.37
C ASN A 113 -38.06 12.67 -2.59
N VAL A 114 -38.43 11.41 -2.37
CA VAL A 114 -39.09 10.53 -3.33
C VAL A 114 -40.36 9.94 -2.72
N VAL A 115 -41.38 9.80 -3.57
CA VAL A 115 -42.59 9.03 -3.25
C VAL A 115 -42.45 7.65 -3.88
N VAL A 116 -42.72 6.62 -3.08
CA VAL A 116 -42.54 5.22 -3.49
C VAL A 116 -43.90 4.54 -3.52
N GLN A 117 -44.29 4.05 -4.69
CA GLN A 117 -45.52 3.28 -4.87
C GLN A 117 -45.18 1.86 -5.30
N GLN A 118 -45.60 0.88 -4.51
CA GLN A 118 -45.40 -0.53 -4.82
C GLN A 118 -46.63 -1.07 -5.53
N THR A 119 -46.43 -1.77 -6.64
CA THR A 119 -47.46 -2.57 -7.32
C THR A 119 -46.97 -4.01 -7.47
N GLU A 120 -47.82 -4.90 -7.97
CA GLU A 120 -47.45 -6.30 -8.14
C GLU A 120 -46.28 -6.43 -9.14
N GLY A 121 -45.11 -6.88 -8.66
CA GLY A 121 -43.90 -7.07 -9.45
C GLY A 121 -43.14 -5.79 -9.83
N SER A 122 -43.60 -4.59 -9.44
CA SER A 122 -42.89 -3.34 -9.77
C SER A 122 -42.95 -2.29 -8.66
N VAL A 123 -41.99 -1.37 -8.68
CA VAL A 123 -41.94 -0.20 -7.80
C VAL A 123 -41.80 1.06 -8.64
N GLN A 124 -42.66 2.04 -8.39
CA GLN A 124 -42.59 3.35 -9.00
C GLN A 124 -42.01 4.36 -8.00
N ILE A 125 -40.99 5.07 -8.44
CA ILE A 125 -40.35 6.17 -7.74
C ILE A 125 -40.78 7.46 -8.43
N GLU A 126 -41.39 8.36 -7.68
CA GLU A 126 -41.78 9.70 -8.12
C GLU A 126 -40.91 10.75 -7.42
N THR A 127 -40.21 11.56 -8.20
CA THR A 127 -39.38 12.66 -7.67
C THR A 127 -40.22 13.92 -7.46
N GLN A 128 -39.73 14.88 -6.68
CA GLN A 128 -40.43 16.16 -6.45
C GLN A 128 -40.80 16.93 -7.74
N GLY A 129 -40.08 16.70 -8.83
CA GLY A 129 -40.38 17.27 -10.15
C GLY A 129 -41.50 16.56 -10.93
N GLY A 130 -42.21 15.60 -10.32
CA GLY A 130 -43.27 14.80 -10.94
C GLY A 130 -42.76 13.76 -11.95
N LYS A 131 -41.44 13.54 -12.03
CA LYS A 131 -40.87 12.48 -12.88
C LYS A 131 -41.10 11.14 -12.21
N LYS A 132 -41.74 10.23 -12.94
CA LYS A 132 -42.04 8.86 -12.51
C LYS A 132 -41.12 7.87 -13.20
N GLN A 133 -40.46 7.03 -12.42
CA GLN A 133 -39.60 5.95 -12.92
C GLN A 133 -40.08 4.64 -12.31
N THR A 134 -40.25 3.62 -13.15
CA THR A 134 -40.72 2.30 -12.72
C THR A 134 -39.59 1.29 -12.83
N TYR A 135 -39.39 0.50 -11.78
CA TYR A 135 -38.37 -0.53 -11.68
C TYR A 135 -38.99 -1.88 -11.33
N THR A 136 -38.32 -2.96 -11.70
CA THR A 136 -38.70 -4.32 -11.30
C THR A 136 -38.50 -4.50 -9.81
N LEU A 137 -39.53 -5.04 -9.14
CA LEU A 137 -39.49 -5.32 -7.72
C LEU A 137 -39.07 -6.76 -7.49
N TYR A 138 -38.01 -6.95 -6.70
CA TYR A 138 -37.49 -8.25 -6.31
C TYR A 138 -37.74 -8.49 -4.82
N THR A 139 -37.76 -9.77 -4.44
CA THR A 139 -37.91 -10.19 -3.05
C THR A 139 -36.74 -11.08 -2.67
N CYS A 140 -36.07 -10.75 -1.56
CA CYS A 140 -35.02 -11.58 -0.99
C CYS A 140 -35.63 -12.90 -0.50
N PRO A 141 -35.19 -14.07 -1.00
CA PRO A 141 -35.79 -15.35 -0.62
C PRO A 141 -35.60 -15.68 0.86
N THR A 142 -34.52 -15.18 1.48
CA THR A 142 -34.18 -15.49 2.88
C THR A 142 -34.91 -14.59 3.87
N THR A 143 -35.00 -13.28 3.60
CA THR A 143 -35.57 -12.30 4.54
C THR A 143 -36.97 -11.84 4.18
N GLY A 144 -37.44 -12.12 2.96
CA GLY A 144 -38.68 -11.57 2.42
C GLY A 144 -38.63 -10.07 2.09
N TRP A 145 -37.48 -9.41 2.28
CA TRP A 145 -37.35 -7.97 2.01
C TRP A 145 -37.45 -7.67 0.54
N LYS A 146 -38.19 -6.62 0.23
CA LYS A 146 -38.32 -6.11 -1.14
C LYS A 146 -37.16 -5.20 -1.48
N TYR A 147 -36.66 -5.28 -2.70
CA TYR A 147 -35.61 -4.40 -3.21
C TYR A 147 -35.73 -4.22 -4.71
N PHE A 148 -35.06 -3.21 -5.25
CA PHE A 148 -34.95 -2.99 -6.69
C PHE A 148 -33.54 -2.56 -7.08
N TYR A 149 -33.21 -2.74 -8.36
CA TYR A 149 -32.00 -2.20 -8.96
C TYR A 149 -32.37 -0.99 -9.83
N ALA A 150 -31.60 0.08 -9.71
CA ALA A 150 -31.83 1.31 -10.46
C ALA A 150 -30.52 2.04 -10.73
N THR A 151 -30.44 2.69 -11.88
CA THR A 151 -29.47 3.77 -12.11
C THR A 151 -30.12 5.07 -11.66
N LEU A 152 -29.62 5.65 -10.59
CA LEU A 152 -30.19 6.83 -9.94
C LEU A 152 -29.24 8.03 -10.09
N PRO A 153 -29.77 9.22 -10.36
CA PRO A 153 -28.95 10.42 -10.45
C PRO A 153 -28.60 10.91 -9.04
N VAL A 154 -27.46 11.60 -8.90
CA VAL A 154 -26.90 12.04 -7.61
C VAL A 154 -27.88 12.86 -6.76
N GLU A 155 -28.78 13.58 -7.42
CA GLU A 155 -29.78 14.44 -6.80
C GLU A 155 -30.73 13.65 -5.87
N LEU A 156 -30.91 12.36 -6.11
CA LEU A 156 -31.78 11.49 -5.29
C LEU A 156 -31.04 10.76 -4.17
N LEU A 157 -29.71 10.78 -4.18
CA LEU A 157 -28.87 9.97 -3.30
C LEU A 157 -28.35 10.79 -2.12
N ASP A 158 -28.30 10.17 -0.96
CA ASP A 158 -27.72 10.73 0.26
C ASP A 158 -26.94 9.63 1.01
N SER A 159 -26.17 10.02 2.02
CA SER A 159 -25.43 9.11 2.91
C SER A 159 -26.30 8.64 4.06
N ASP A 160 -26.21 7.36 4.43
CA ASP A 160 -26.87 6.79 5.63
C ASP A 160 -26.02 7.01 6.89
N ASP A 161 -25.69 8.28 7.13
CA ASP A 161 -24.91 8.74 8.28
C ASP A 161 -25.77 8.78 9.55
N GLU A 162 -25.12 8.86 10.71
CA GLU A 162 -25.82 9.13 11.97
C GLU A 162 -26.40 10.56 11.95
N ASP A 163 -27.72 10.68 12.10
CA ASP A 163 -28.42 11.97 12.08
C ASP A 163 -29.53 11.98 13.14
N ASN A 164 -29.62 13.08 13.90
CA ASN A 164 -30.66 13.33 14.91
C ASN A 164 -30.93 12.17 15.90
N GLY A 165 -29.88 11.52 16.40
CA GLY A 165 -29.99 10.46 17.41
C GLY A 165 -30.44 9.10 16.87
N GLN A 166 -30.45 8.92 15.55
CA GLN A 166 -30.63 7.61 14.92
C GLN A 166 -29.30 7.03 14.45
N MET A 167 -29.10 5.75 14.77
CA MET A 167 -27.95 4.97 14.32
C MET A 167 -27.95 4.85 12.79
N GLY A 168 -26.99 5.51 12.15
CA GLY A 168 -26.70 5.35 10.72
C GLY A 168 -26.17 3.94 10.42
N LEU A 169 -26.36 3.47 9.19
CA LEU A 169 -25.87 2.16 8.75
C LEU A 169 -24.47 2.23 8.14
N GLN A 170 -23.93 3.44 7.95
CA GLN A 170 -22.59 3.63 7.41
C GLN A 170 -21.52 3.25 8.44
N PRO A 171 -20.63 2.29 8.10
CA PRO A 171 -19.72 1.73 9.09
C PRO A 171 -18.39 2.49 9.27
N ARG A 172 -18.00 3.37 8.35
CA ARG A 172 -16.62 3.94 8.29
C ARG A 172 -16.61 5.37 7.72
N PHE A 173 -15.49 6.08 7.91
CA PHE A 173 -15.18 7.35 7.23
C PHE A 173 -14.49 7.12 5.87
N LEU A 174 -14.49 8.14 5.01
CA LEU A 174 -13.74 8.15 3.77
C LEU A 174 -12.22 8.18 4.06
N ILE A 175 -11.44 7.48 3.24
CA ILE A 175 -9.98 7.41 3.38
C ILE A 175 -9.37 8.02 2.10
N PRO A 176 -8.51 9.04 2.19
CA PRO A 176 -8.02 9.80 1.03
C PRO A 176 -7.39 8.92 -0.04
N GLU A 177 -6.49 8.03 0.36
CA GLU A 177 -5.75 7.14 -0.54
C GLU A 177 -6.70 6.21 -1.27
N LYS A 178 -7.65 5.60 -0.55
CA LYS A 178 -8.65 4.70 -1.14
C LYS A 178 -9.55 5.39 -2.15
N VAL A 179 -10.01 6.61 -1.84
CA VAL A 179 -10.85 7.37 -2.77
C VAL A 179 -10.06 7.74 -4.02
N PHE A 180 -8.81 8.15 -3.88
CA PHE A 180 -7.96 8.52 -5.02
C PHE A 180 -7.59 7.32 -5.90
N GLU A 181 -7.23 6.18 -5.31
CA GLU A 181 -6.94 4.95 -6.05
C GLU A 181 -8.16 4.45 -6.84
N LEU A 182 -9.33 4.39 -6.19
CA LEU A 182 -10.58 4.01 -6.84
C LEU A 182 -10.97 5.02 -7.93
N PHE A 183 -10.73 6.31 -7.74
CA PHE A 183 -10.95 7.33 -8.76
C PHE A 183 -10.15 7.00 -10.02
N ARG A 184 -8.84 6.73 -9.89
CA ARG A 184 -7.99 6.36 -11.02
C ARG A 184 -8.43 5.05 -11.65
N HIS A 185 -8.84 4.08 -10.85
CA HIS A 185 -9.31 2.78 -11.33
C HIS A 185 -10.56 2.92 -12.21
N PHE A 186 -11.57 3.68 -11.76
CA PHE A 186 -12.84 3.85 -12.47
C PHE A 186 -12.76 4.74 -13.73
N GLN A 187 -11.62 5.38 -14.01
CA GLN A 187 -11.44 6.06 -15.30
C GLN A 187 -11.38 5.07 -16.48
N THR A 188 -10.92 3.84 -16.24
CA THR A 188 -10.68 2.85 -17.31
C THR A 188 -11.33 1.49 -17.06
N HIS A 189 -11.88 1.27 -15.85
CA HIS A 189 -12.47 -0.02 -15.46
C HIS A 189 -13.97 0.11 -15.12
N PRO A 190 -14.77 -0.92 -15.42
CA PRO A 190 -16.19 -0.94 -15.08
C PRO A 190 -16.42 -1.10 -13.58
N VAL A 191 -17.58 -0.60 -13.11
CA VAL A 191 -18.04 -0.81 -11.73
C VAL A 191 -18.72 -2.18 -11.64
N LEU A 192 -18.12 -3.11 -10.87
CA LEU A 192 -18.59 -4.49 -10.83
C LEU A 192 -19.83 -4.71 -9.94
N GLN A 193 -20.01 -3.89 -8.91
CA GLN A 193 -21.09 -4.05 -7.94
C GLN A 193 -21.80 -2.72 -7.73
N PRO A 194 -23.15 -2.71 -7.67
CA PRO A 194 -23.90 -1.49 -7.38
C PRO A 194 -23.62 -1.00 -5.95
N SER A 195 -23.83 0.28 -5.71
CA SER A 195 -23.91 0.83 -4.35
C SER A 195 -25.18 0.33 -3.68
N ILE A 196 -25.15 0.09 -2.36
CA ILE A 196 -26.29 -0.47 -1.65
C ILE A 196 -26.88 0.60 -0.73
N GLY A 197 -28.20 0.74 -0.81
CA GLY A 197 -28.94 1.68 -0.01
C GLY A 197 -30.30 1.17 0.43
N ARG A 198 -31.02 2.02 1.15
CA ARG A 198 -32.39 1.80 1.58
C ARG A 198 -33.23 3.06 1.37
N ILE A 199 -34.52 2.88 1.27
CA ILE A 199 -35.45 4.00 1.38
C ILE A 199 -35.79 4.21 2.85
N TYR A 200 -35.59 5.44 3.33
CA TYR A 200 -35.93 5.84 4.68
C TYR A 200 -36.38 7.31 4.69
N ASN A 201 -37.50 7.60 5.37
CA ASN A 201 -38.09 8.95 5.44
C ASN A 201 -38.17 9.66 4.08
N GLN A 202 -38.64 8.95 3.05
CA GLN A 202 -38.75 9.44 1.67
C GLN A 202 -37.42 9.79 1.00
N ARG A 203 -36.27 9.37 1.54
CA ARG A 203 -34.95 9.54 0.89
C ARG A 203 -34.33 8.20 0.56
N ILE A 204 -33.42 8.20 -0.40
CA ILE A 204 -32.61 7.04 -0.76
C ILE A 204 -31.23 7.22 -0.12
N LEU A 205 -30.96 6.45 0.94
CA LEU A 205 -29.75 6.54 1.74
C LEU A 205 -28.80 5.39 1.39
N LEU A 206 -27.55 5.71 1.04
CA LEU A 206 -26.50 4.74 0.75
C LEU A 206 -25.71 4.43 2.03
N PHE A 207 -25.56 3.14 2.35
CA PHE A 207 -24.82 2.70 3.53
C PHE A 207 -23.62 1.79 3.20
N ASP A 208 -23.54 1.28 1.98
CA ASP A 208 -22.41 0.48 1.49
C ASP A 208 -21.94 0.97 0.11
N GLY A 209 -20.61 0.96 -0.08
CA GLY A 209 -19.96 1.51 -1.27
C GLY A 209 -19.66 3.00 -1.24
N GLN A 210 -19.51 3.63 -0.07
CA GLN A 210 -19.22 5.07 0.06
C GLN A 210 -17.93 5.52 -0.65
N HIS A 211 -16.80 4.81 -0.52
CA HIS A 211 -15.55 5.17 -1.21
C HIS A 211 -15.72 5.06 -2.72
N LYS A 212 -16.50 4.08 -3.17
CA LYS A 212 -16.83 3.88 -4.59
C LYS A 212 -17.68 5.05 -5.11
N ALA A 213 -18.75 5.41 -4.41
CA ALA A 213 -19.59 6.54 -4.79
C ALA A 213 -18.77 7.85 -4.81
N ALA A 214 -17.96 8.08 -3.77
CA ALA A 214 -17.06 9.23 -3.69
C ALA A 214 -16.09 9.30 -4.88
N SER A 215 -15.42 8.20 -5.20
CA SER A 215 -14.49 8.14 -6.33
C SER A 215 -15.16 8.39 -7.68
N LEU A 216 -16.36 7.83 -7.90
CA LEU A 216 -17.13 8.06 -9.12
C LEU A 216 -17.63 9.51 -9.24
N LEU A 217 -17.92 10.19 -8.12
CA LEU A 217 -18.21 11.63 -8.15
C LEU A 217 -17.00 12.43 -8.67
N TRP A 218 -15.79 12.06 -8.22
CA TRP A 218 -14.53 12.67 -8.65
C TRP A 218 -14.18 12.41 -10.12
N THR A 219 -14.67 11.31 -10.73
CA THR A 219 -14.55 11.08 -12.19
C THR A 219 -15.54 11.91 -13.01
N GLY A 220 -16.45 12.65 -12.36
CA GLY A 220 -17.50 13.41 -13.02
C GLY A 220 -18.79 12.62 -13.25
N ARG A 221 -18.90 11.38 -12.74
CA ARG A 221 -20.14 10.60 -12.85
C ARG A 221 -21.26 11.25 -12.03
N ARG A 222 -22.47 11.26 -12.58
CA ARG A 222 -23.68 11.81 -11.92
C ARG A 222 -24.82 10.82 -11.80
N GLU A 223 -24.65 9.62 -12.36
CA GLU A 223 -25.60 8.52 -12.29
C GLU A 223 -24.92 7.29 -11.70
N PHE A 224 -25.61 6.61 -10.79
CA PHE A 224 -25.06 5.53 -9.97
C PHE A 224 -25.96 4.30 -10.02
N GLU A 225 -25.34 3.16 -10.29
CA GLU A 225 -25.99 1.85 -10.22
C GLU A 225 -26.20 1.48 -8.74
N CYS A 226 -27.45 1.33 -8.34
CA CYS A 226 -27.86 1.15 -6.96
C CYS A 226 -28.72 -0.11 -6.78
N LYS A 227 -28.53 -0.79 -5.66
CA LYS A 227 -29.47 -1.76 -5.08
C LYS A 227 -30.14 -1.13 -3.88
N VAL A 228 -31.45 -0.95 -3.92
CA VAL A 228 -32.18 -0.21 -2.89
C VAL A 228 -33.22 -1.10 -2.22
N TYR A 229 -33.10 -1.27 -0.90
CA TYR A 229 -34.09 -1.99 -0.08
C TYR A 229 -35.29 -1.10 0.27
N LEU A 230 -36.48 -1.70 0.24
CA LEU A 230 -37.72 -1.09 0.70
C LEU A 230 -38.06 -1.63 2.08
N ASP A 231 -38.12 -0.75 3.06
CA ASP A 231 -38.52 -1.05 4.45
C ASP A 231 -37.83 -2.29 5.07
N PRO A 232 -36.47 -2.37 5.07
CA PRO A 232 -35.76 -3.48 5.69
C PRO A 232 -35.75 -3.38 7.22
N ASP A 233 -35.61 -4.51 7.93
CA ASP A 233 -35.25 -4.49 9.35
C ASP A 233 -33.84 -3.93 9.50
N THR A 234 -33.74 -2.76 10.12
CA THR A 234 -32.51 -1.99 10.21
C THR A 234 -31.46 -2.65 11.10
N ARG A 235 -31.86 -3.41 12.12
CA ARG A 235 -30.94 -4.11 13.02
C ARG A 235 -30.30 -5.30 12.32
N LEU A 236 -31.12 -6.12 11.65
CA LEU A 236 -30.62 -7.25 10.90
C LEU A 236 -29.79 -6.80 9.69
N LEU A 237 -30.19 -5.72 9.02
CA LEU A 237 -29.43 -5.14 7.91
C LEU A 237 -28.08 -4.60 8.40
N ASN A 238 -28.03 -3.91 9.54
CA ASN A 238 -26.77 -3.45 10.14
C ASN A 238 -25.87 -4.62 10.51
N GLN A 239 -26.42 -5.63 11.20
CA GLN A 239 -25.66 -6.83 11.58
C GLN A 239 -25.14 -7.57 10.35
N THR A 240 -25.92 -7.64 9.28
CA THR A 240 -25.51 -8.23 8.00
C THR A 240 -24.42 -7.40 7.35
N ASN A 241 -24.53 -6.07 7.35
CA ASN A 241 -23.53 -5.16 6.79
C ASN A 241 -22.20 -5.26 7.54
N ILE A 242 -22.24 -5.17 8.88
CA ILE A 242 -21.06 -5.35 9.74
C ILE A 242 -20.46 -6.75 9.52
N SER A 243 -21.28 -7.80 9.53
CA SER A 243 -20.79 -9.16 9.31
C SER A 243 -20.21 -9.32 7.91
N ALA A 244 -20.77 -8.71 6.86
CA ALA A 244 -20.22 -8.72 5.50
C ALA A 244 -18.91 -7.92 5.37
N HIS A 245 -18.64 -6.96 6.26
CA HIS A 245 -17.40 -6.18 6.30
C HIS A 245 -16.38 -6.66 7.35
N ASP A 246 -16.74 -7.67 8.16
CA ASP A 246 -15.92 -8.24 9.25
C ASP A 246 -15.82 -9.78 9.15
N LYS A 247 -16.91 -10.51 9.39
CA LYS A 247 -16.95 -11.99 9.49
C LYS A 247 -17.02 -12.74 8.15
N PHE A 248 -17.76 -12.19 7.19
CA PHE A 248 -18.01 -12.71 5.84
C PHE A 248 -17.42 -11.79 4.77
N SER A 249 -16.84 -10.65 5.18
CA SER A 249 -15.76 -10.03 4.41
C SER A 249 -14.81 -11.18 4.18
N GLN A 250 -14.71 -11.61 2.92
CA GLN A 250 -14.04 -12.83 2.49
C GLN A 250 -13.04 -13.25 3.54
N THR A 251 -13.36 -14.37 4.21
CA THR A 251 -12.58 -15.09 5.20
C THR A 251 -11.13 -14.63 5.15
N ARG A 252 -10.52 -14.24 6.28
CA ARG A 252 -9.06 -14.07 6.38
C ARG A 252 -8.39 -15.27 5.70
N PHE A 253 -8.11 -15.06 4.43
CA PHE A 253 -7.33 -15.93 3.63
C PHE A 253 -5.94 -15.39 3.95
N TYR A 254 -5.13 -16.17 4.66
CA TYR A 254 -3.70 -15.87 4.73
C TYR A 254 -3.05 -15.86 3.32
N SER A 255 -3.82 -16.13 2.24
CA SER A 255 -3.48 -15.93 0.84
C SER A 255 -3.74 -14.51 0.28
N SER A 256 -4.46 -13.60 0.97
CA SER A 256 -4.62 -12.20 0.51
C SER A 256 -3.33 -11.38 0.62
N ILE A 257 -2.44 -11.74 1.56
CA ILE A 257 -1.13 -11.08 1.70
C ILE A 257 -0.21 -11.49 0.56
N MET A 258 -0.31 -12.73 0.09
CA MET A 258 0.44 -13.15 -1.09
C MET A 258 -0.03 -12.43 -2.36
N VAL A 259 -1.33 -12.33 -2.59
CA VAL A 259 -1.92 -11.58 -3.72
C VAL A 259 -1.57 -10.09 -3.64
N SER A 260 -1.73 -9.48 -2.46
CA SER A 260 -1.45 -8.06 -2.24
C SER A 260 0.04 -7.73 -2.38
N LYS A 261 0.94 -8.61 -1.92
CA LYS A 261 2.38 -8.36 -1.97
C LYS A 261 3.01 -8.85 -3.31
N LEU A 262 2.44 -9.85 -4.01
CA LEU A 262 2.89 -10.34 -5.34
C LEU A 262 2.26 -9.56 -6.51
N GLY A 263 1.42 -8.56 -6.20
CA GLY A 263 0.29 -8.07 -7.01
C GLY A 263 0.52 -7.53 -8.42
N SER A 264 1.75 -7.54 -8.96
CA SER A 264 2.00 -7.12 -10.35
C SER A 264 2.58 -8.22 -11.26
N VAL A 265 3.26 -9.23 -10.71
CA VAL A 265 3.99 -10.24 -11.52
C VAL A 265 3.34 -11.61 -11.47
N PHE A 266 2.66 -11.94 -10.37
CA PHE A 266 2.09 -13.26 -10.14
C PHE A 266 0.65 -13.22 -9.61
N GLY A 267 0.06 -12.03 -9.49
CA GLY A 267 -1.24 -11.85 -8.84
C GLY A 267 -2.37 -12.61 -9.55
N ALA A 268 -2.41 -12.54 -10.88
CA ALA A 268 -3.45 -13.22 -11.67
C ALA A 268 -3.28 -14.74 -11.66
N GLU A 269 -2.04 -15.22 -11.77
CA GLU A 269 -1.68 -16.64 -11.73
C GLU A 269 -1.93 -17.23 -10.35
N PHE A 270 -1.66 -16.46 -9.29
CA PHE A 270 -1.90 -16.88 -7.92
C PHE A 270 -3.39 -16.98 -7.59
N GLU A 271 -4.19 -16.00 -8.03
CA GLU A 271 -5.65 -16.10 -7.93
C GLU A 271 -6.19 -17.30 -8.72
N THR A 272 -5.64 -17.56 -9.90
CA THR A 272 -5.99 -18.76 -10.67
C THR A 272 -5.66 -20.03 -9.90
N TYR A 273 -4.44 -20.16 -9.38
CA TYR A 273 -3.99 -21.31 -8.57
C TYR A 273 -4.87 -21.56 -7.34
N LYS A 274 -5.22 -20.48 -6.63
CA LYS A 274 -6.06 -20.51 -5.42
C LYS A 274 -7.46 -21.04 -5.73
N ASN A 275 -8.04 -20.63 -6.85
CA ASN A 275 -9.40 -20.99 -7.26
C ASN A 275 -9.50 -22.36 -7.95
N LEU A 276 -8.40 -23.10 -8.12
CA LEU A 276 -8.44 -24.48 -8.61
C LEU A 276 -9.10 -25.39 -7.57
N GLU A 277 -10.25 -25.97 -7.91
CA GLU A 277 -10.96 -27.00 -7.13
C GLU A 277 -10.37 -28.40 -7.36
N ASP A 278 -9.06 -28.55 -7.12
CA ASP A 278 -8.32 -29.80 -7.32
C ASP A 278 -8.14 -30.64 -6.04
N GLY A 279 -8.72 -30.19 -4.93
CA GLY A 279 -8.59 -30.83 -3.61
C GLY A 279 -7.15 -30.79 -3.05
N SER A 280 -6.23 -30.09 -3.70
CA SER A 280 -4.83 -30.00 -3.25
C SER A 280 -4.67 -28.95 -2.15
N VAL A 281 -3.71 -29.20 -1.25
CA VAL A 281 -3.24 -28.21 -0.29
C VAL A 281 -2.64 -27.04 -1.05
N LYS A 282 -3.11 -25.82 -0.77
CA LYS A 282 -2.56 -24.60 -1.36
C LYS A 282 -1.34 -24.15 -0.56
N SER A 283 -0.17 -24.18 -1.19
CA SER A 283 1.13 -23.86 -0.58
C SER A 283 2.03 -23.08 -1.55
N GLU A 284 3.08 -22.42 -1.07
CA GLU A 284 3.97 -21.62 -1.93
C GLU A 284 4.71 -22.53 -2.90
N ALA A 285 5.18 -23.67 -2.41
CA ALA A 285 5.79 -24.70 -3.25
C ALA A 285 4.79 -25.24 -4.29
N GLY A 286 3.52 -25.40 -3.91
CA GLY A 286 2.43 -25.76 -4.82
C GLY A 286 2.17 -24.71 -5.89
N PHE A 287 2.19 -23.43 -5.52
CA PHE A 287 2.06 -22.30 -6.44
C PHE A 287 3.22 -22.26 -7.44
N MET A 288 4.46 -22.41 -6.94
CA MET A 288 5.64 -22.45 -7.81
C MET A 288 5.57 -23.62 -8.81
N LYS A 289 5.11 -24.81 -8.36
CA LYS A 289 4.82 -25.97 -9.22
C LYS A 289 3.72 -25.69 -10.25
N PHE A 290 2.69 -24.96 -9.88
CA PHE A 290 1.61 -24.54 -10.79
C PHE A 290 2.16 -23.64 -11.91
N LEU A 291 3.00 -22.66 -11.56
CA LEU A 291 3.67 -21.81 -12.56
C LEU A 291 4.54 -22.63 -13.52
N GLU A 292 5.15 -23.74 -13.07
CA GLU A 292 5.94 -24.62 -13.96
C GLU A 292 5.12 -25.35 -15.02
N ARG A 293 3.82 -25.54 -14.78
CA ARG A 293 2.95 -26.33 -15.66
C ARG A 293 2.28 -25.50 -16.75
N ASP A 294 2.33 -24.17 -16.65
CA ASP A 294 1.73 -23.29 -17.66
C ASP A 294 2.62 -23.22 -18.91
N PRO A 295 2.21 -23.80 -20.05
CA PRO A 295 3.00 -23.82 -21.28
C PRO A 295 3.10 -22.43 -21.94
N THR A 296 2.40 -21.42 -21.44
CA THR A 296 2.47 -20.03 -21.93
C THR A 296 3.57 -19.21 -21.24
N GLN A 297 4.15 -19.71 -20.14
CA GLN A 297 5.23 -19.01 -19.43
C GLN A 297 6.60 -19.22 -20.08
N THR A 298 7.22 -18.11 -20.48
CA THR A 298 8.59 -18.07 -21.05
C THR A 298 9.70 -18.10 -20.01
N MET A 299 9.38 -18.11 -18.70
CA MET A 299 10.35 -17.97 -17.62
C MET A 299 10.93 -19.30 -17.14
N THR A 300 12.24 -19.34 -16.93
CA THR A 300 12.93 -20.49 -16.34
C THR A 300 12.65 -20.61 -14.85
N LYS A 301 12.86 -21.81 -14.29
CA LYS A 301 12.77 -22.06 -12.84
C LYS A 301 13.65 -21.11 -12.02
N ALA A 302 14.85 -20.81 -12.51
CA ALA A 302 15.79 -19.91 -11.84
C ALA A 302 15.25 -18.46 -11.78
N GLU A 303 14.63 -17.99 -12.86
CA GLU A 303 14.06 -16.63 -12.91
C GLU A 303 12.83 -16.51 -12.00
N ARG A 304 11.97 -17.53 -11.95
CA ARG A 304 10.84 -17.55 -11.00
C ARG A 304 11.29 -17.51 -9.55
N ASN A 305 12.27 -18.34 -9.19
CA ASN A 305 12.84 -18.33 -7.84
C ASN A 305 13.46 -16.97 -7.52
N LYS A 306 14.14 -16.33 -8.48
CA LYS A 306 14.68 -14.98 -8.30
C LYS A 306 13.58 -13.95 -8.05
N LEU A 307 12.48 -14.00 -8.80
CA LEU A 307 11.33 -13.12 -8.60
C LEU A 307 10.66 -13.36 -7.24
N PHE A 308 10.44 -14.61 -6.85
CA PHE A 308 9.89 -14.96 -5.54
C PHE A 308 10.73 -14.40 -4.39
N ARG A 309 12.06 -14.54 -4.47
CA ARG A 309 12.98 -13.93 -3.49
C ARG A 309 12.89 -12.41 -3.48
N SER A 310 12.84 -11.78 -4.66
CA SER A 310 12.69 -10.32 -4.77
C SER A 310 11.40 -9.85 -4.10
N TYR A 311 10.31 -10.61 -4.25
CA TYR A 311 9.05 -10.36 -3.58
C TYR A 311 9.20 -10.40 -2.06
N LEU A 312 9.86 -11.44 -1.51
CA LEU A 312 10.05 -11.56 -0.06
C LEU A 312 10.85 -10.38 0.51
N TYR A 313 11.89 -9.94 -0.20
CA TYR A 313 12.69 -8.79 0.22
C TYR A 313 11.87 -7.49 0.21
N ASN A 314 11.14 -7.23 -0.88
CA ASN A 314 10.29 -6.05 -0.98
C ASN A 314 9.17 -6.06 0.06
N SER A 315 8.63 -7.24 0.37
CA SER A 315 7.59 -7.41 1.39
C SER A 315 8.01 -6.96 2.79
N VAL A 316 9.31 -6.98 3.10
CA VAL A 316 9.89 -6.46 4.35
C VAL A 316 10.28 -4.99 4.19
N LEU A 317 10.88 -4.60 3.07
CA LEU A 317 11.41 -3.24 2.85
C LEU A 317 10.32 -2.19 2.59
N GLU A 318 9.23 -2.56 1.94
CA GLU A 318 8.11 -1.67 1.60
C GLU A 318 7.01 -1.69 2.66
N ASP A 319 7.20 -2.45 3.75
CA ASP A 319 6.27 -2.45 4.87
C ASP A 319 6.23 -1.07 5.53
N GLN A 320 5.02 -0.54 5.77
CA GLN A 320 4.83 0.82 6.27
C GLN A 320 5.40 1.00 7.68
N GLU A 321 5.48 -0.08 8.46
CA GLU A 321 6.04 -0.06 9.81
C GLU A 321 7.58 -0.11 9.81
N ASN A 322 8.23 -0.34 8.66
CA ASN A 322 9.69 -0.46 8.59
C ASN A 322 10.40 0.90 8.58
N LEU A 323 10.87 1.33 9.75
CA LEU A 323 11.58 2.59 9.96
C LEU A 323 13.01 2.59 9.41
N ALA A 324 13.62 1.40 9.23
CA ALA A 324 14.98 1.26 8.70
C ALA A 324 15.03 1.35 7.16
N ALA A 325 13.91 1.12 6.47
CA ALA A 325 13.83 1.10 5.01
C ALA A 325 14.34 2.39 4.36
N ARG A 326 14.13 3.55 4.99
CA ARG A 326 14.61 4.85 4.50
C ARG A 326 16.14 4.95 4.38
N PHE A 327 16.88 4.13 5.13
CA PHE A 327 18.35 4.07 5.10
C PHE A 327 18.88 3.07 4.06
N VAL A 328 18.00 2.43 3.28
CA VAL A 328 18.35 1.48 2.23
C VAL A 328 18.33 2.18 0.86
N SER A 329 19.47 2.11 0.18
CA SER A 329 19.66 2.61 -1.18
C SER A 329 19.05 1.65 -2.20
N ASN A 330 18.35 2.22 -3.20
CA ASN A 330 17.84 1.50 -4.35
C ASN A 330 18.94 1.12 -5.37
N GLY A 331 20.15 1.66 -5.20
CA GLY A 331 21.29 1.38 -6.06
C GLY A 331 22.21 0.28 -5.50
N ASN A 332 23.13 -0.20 -6.34
CA ASN A 332 24.15 -1.18 -5.95
C ASN A 332 25.26 -0.59 -5.05
N ARG A 333 25.19 0.71 -4.74
CA ARG A 333 26.11 1.42 -3.85
C ARG A 333 25.31 2.17 -2.80
N GLY A 334 25.78 2.12 -1.56
CA GLY A 334 25.28 2.98 -0.50
C GLY A 334 25.60 4.44 -0.83
N THR A 335 24.79 5.35 -0.29
CA THR A 335 25.08 6.79 -0.30
C THR A 335 25.35 7.24 1.14
N ASP A 336 25.89 8.43 1.31
CA ASP A 336 26.15 8.97 2.65
C ASP A 336 24.85 9.05 3.48
N GLU A 337 23.71 9.31 2.83
CA GLU A 337 22.38 9.33 3.46
C GLU A 337 21.78 7.93 3.67
N LYS A 338 22.12 6.98 2.79
CA LYS A 338 21.54 5.63 2.76
C LYS A 338 22.67 4.59 2.81
N PRO A 339 23.16 4.25 4.02
CA PRO A 339 24.34 3.40 4.18
C PRO A 339 24.12 1.94 3.77
N LEU A 340 22.87 1.48 3.74
CA LEU A 340 22.54 0.10 3.42
C LEU A 340 22.20 -0.04 1.93
N THR A 341 22.47 -1.21 1.37
CA THR A 341 22.00 -1.60 0.03
C THR A 341 21.19 -2.89 0.11
N ILE A 342 20.36 -3.13 -0.90
CA ILE A 342 19.59 -4.37 -1.02
C ILE A 342 20.54 -5.59 -1.08
N ASP A 343 21.66 -5.51 -1.81
CA ASP A 343 22.64 -6.62 -1.88
C ASP A 343 23.26 -6.91 -0.50
N MET A 344 23.55 -5.87 0.29
CA MET A 344 24.06 -6.05 1.66
C MET A 344 23.05 -6.79 2.53
N LEU A 345 21.78 -6.36 2.52
CA LEU A 345 20.72 -7.00 3.31
C LEU A 345 20.47 -8.44 2.87
N ASN A 346 20.44 -8.70 1.56
CA ASN A 346 20.27 -10.04 0.98
C ASN A 346 21.35 -11.01 1.44
N ARG A 347 22.58 -10.55 1.65
CA ARG A 347 23.72 -11.38 2.08
C ARG A 347 23.96 -11.39 3.60
N SER A 348 23.14 -10.67 4.36
CA SER A 348 23.31 -10.52 5.81
C SER A 348 22.01 -10.86 6.56
N ILE A 349 21.17 -9.85 6.83
CA ILE A 349 19.93 -9.98 7.59
C ILE A 349 18.97 -10.96 6.92
N PHE A 350 18.67 -10.78 5.63
CA PHE A 350 17.70 -11.64 4.96
C PHE A 350 18.23 -13.06 4.76
N ALA A 351 19.52 -13.24 4.44
CA ALA A 351 20.14 -14.56 4.41
C ALA A 351 20.14 -15.27 5.78
N SER A 352 20.00 -14.51 6.87
CA SER A 352 20.07 -15.03 8.23
C SER A 352 18.70 -15.30 8.85
N PHE A 353 17.71 -14.48 8.53
CA PHE A 353 16.43 -14.42 9.24
C PHE A 353 15.19 -14.55 8.35
N LEU A 354 15.34 -14.50 7.03
CA LEU A 354 14.22 -14.63 6.09
C LEU A 354 14.37 -15.92 5.29
N TYR A 355 13.41 -16.83 5.39
CA TYR A 355 13.43 -18.08 4.66
C TYR A 355 13.04 -17.86 3.20
N THR A 356 14.04 -17.88 2.31
CA THR A 356 13.87 -17.49 0.91
C THR A 356 13.34 -18.58 -0.02
N GLU A 357 13.09 -19.78 0.51
CA GLU A 357 12.53 -20.88 -0.27
C GLU A 357 10.99 -20.93 -0.11
N PRO A 358 10.26 -21.38 -1.15
CA PRO A 358 8.82 -21.59 -1.08
C PRO A 358 8.49 -22.66 -0.02
N VAL A 359 7.58 -22.38 0.90
CA VAL A 359 7.13 -23.35 1.91
C VAL A 359 6.02 -24.26 1.40
N ASP A 360 5.98 -25.49 1.92
CA ASP A 360 4.91 -26.46 1.66
C ASP A 360 3.70 -26.29 2.61
N ASP A 361 3.80 -25.42 3.61
CA ASP A 361 2.74 -25.16 4.59
C ASP A 361 1.42 -24.75 3.93
N ASN A 362 0.32 -25.27 4.48
CA ASN A 362 -1.01 -24.96 3.99
C ASN A 362 -1.35 -23.50 4.29
N MET A 363 -1.41 -22.68 3.24
CA MET A 363 -1.74 -21.25 3.30
C MET A 363 -3.12 -20.96 3.89
N ALA A 364 -4.00 -21.95 4.00
CA ALA A 364 -5.32 -21.79 4.62
C ALA A 364 -5.32 -22.04 6.13
N THR A 365 -4.18 -22.40 6.72
CA THR A 365 -4.08 -22.82 8.12
C THR A 365 -3.07 -21.99 8.89
N ASP A 366 -3.15 -22.04 10.21
CA ASP A 366 -2.21 -21.35 11.09
C ASP A 366 -0.78 -21.92 11.02
N ALA A 367 -0.55 -23.03 10.32
CA ALA A 367 0.80 -23.53 10.05
C ALA A 367 1.60 -22.59 9.12
N TYR A 368 0.91 -21.81 8.29
CA TYR A 368 1.53 -20.85 7.39
C TYR A 368 1.89 -19.55 8.14
N LYS A 369 3.19 -19.30 8.33
CA LYS A 369 3.74 -18.20 9.16
C LYS A 369 4.46 -17.10 8.36
N ARG A 370 4.24 -16.97 7.05
CA ARG A 370 4.97 -16.00 6.22
C ARG A 370 4.79 -14.55 6.69
N ASP A 371 3.58 -14.18 7.07
CA ASP A 371 3.28 -12.83 7.54
C ASP A 371 3.95 -12.54 8.88
N LYS A 372 4.00 -13.56 9.75
CA LYS A 372 4.73 -13.50 11.01
C LYS A 372 6.22 -13.36 10.77
N GLU A 373 6.77 -14.11 9.82
CA GLU A 373 8.17 -13.97 9.44
C GLU A 373 8.52 -12.58 8.92
N ILE A 374 7.67 -12.01 8.06
CA ILE A 374 7.86 -10.65 7.56
C ILE A 374 7.79 -9.66 8.73
N ALA A 375 6.77 -9.75 9.58
CA ALA A 375 6.62 -8.89 10.76
C ALA A 375 7.82 -9.01 11.73
N ASN A 376 8.32 -10.22 11.95
CA ASN A 376 9.51 -10.47 12.79
C ASN A 376 10.77 -9.85 12.18
N ASN A 377 10.93 -9.91 10.86
CA ASN A 377 12.03 -9.25 10.15
C ASN A 377 11.89 -7.71 10.19
N VAL A 378 10.68 -7.17 10.06
CA VAL A 378 10.40 -5.73 10.23
C VAL A 378 10.73 -5.30 11.67
N ALA A 379 10.33 -6.08 12.67
CA ALA A 379 10.67 -5.82 14.08
C ALA A 379 12.19 -5.80 14.30
N LEU A 380 12.93 -6.76 13.74
CA LEU A 380 14.40 -6.76 13.80
C LEU A 380 15.01 -5.51 13.14
N MET A 381 14.51 -5.12 11.97
CA MET A 381 14.95 -3.90 11.27
C MET A 381 14.65 -2.65 12.09
N ASN A 382 13.50 -2.58 12.75
CA ASN A 382 13.13 -1.48 13.65
C ASN A 382 14.00 -1.45 14.92
N MET A 383 14.37 -2.61 15.49
CA MET A 383 15.33 -2.64 16.61
C MET A 383 16.70 -2.09 16.19
N LEU A 384 17.19 -2.44 14.99
CA LEU A 384 18.42 -1.88 14.42
C LEU A 384 18.30 -0.38 14.13
N HIS A 385 17.10 0.07 13.74
CA HIS A 385 16.80 1.48 13.61
C HIS A 385 16.92 2.20 14.95
N ASP A 386 16.15 1.77 15.94
CA ASP A 386 16.04 2.48 17.22
C ASP A 386 17.35 2.50 18.01
N LEU A 387 18.13 1.41 17.92
CA LEU A 387 19.39 1.28 18.64
C LEU A 387 20.58 1.88 17.89
N ALA A 388 20.51 2.01 16.56
CA ALA A 388 21.65 2.42 15.75
C ALA A 388 21.28 3.37 14.59
N LEU A 389 20.62 2.88 13.52
CA LEU A 389 20.46 3.65 12.25
C LEU A 389 19.68 4.96 12.44
N GLY A 390 18.77 5.05 13.40
CA GLY A 390 18.02 6.27 13.71
C GLY A 390 18.90 7.44 14.15
N SER A 391 20.13 7.16 14.59
CA SER A 391 21.15 8.16 14.94
C SER A 391 22.17 8.44 13.81
N TRP A 392 21.95 7.88 12.61
CA TRP A 392 22.81 8.09 11.44
C TRP A 392 22.76 9.55 10.99
N ASN A 393 23.93 10.17 10.85
CA ASN A 393 24.04 11.57 10.43
C ASN A 393 25.09 11.72 9.32
N HIS A 394 24.62 11.74 8.07
CA HIS A 394 25.46 11.89 6.88
C HIS A 394 26.23 13.21 6.79
N LYS A 395 25.88 14.21 7.62
CA LYS A 395 26.56 15.52 7.69
C LYS A 395 27.60 15.58 8.82
N ALA A 396 27.73 14.52 9.61
CA ALA A 396 28.70 14.48 10.69
C ALA A 396 30.12 14.55 10.13
N GLY A 397 30.98 15.33 10.80
CA GLY A 397 32.39 15.44 10.40
C GLY A 397 33.20 14.19 10.74
N PRO A 398 34.42 14.03 10.22
CA PRO A 398 35.29 12.85 10.46
C PRO A 398 35.62 12.57 11.94
N GLY A 399 35.46 13.59 12.80
CA GLY A 399 35.67 13.51 14.24
C GLY A 399 34.50 12.92 15.03
N ASP A 400 33.33 12.72 14.41
CA ASP A 400 32.15 12.21 15.10
C ASP A 400 32.31 10.72 15.44
N GLY A 401 32.41 10.42 16.73
CA GLY A 401 32.58 9.06 17.23
C GLY A 401 31.36 8.17 17.02
N ASN A 402 30.15 8.73 17.03
CA ASN A 402 28.92 7.98 16.79
C ASN A 402 28.80 7.59 15.31
N GLN A 403 29.04 8.54 14.41
CA GLN A 403 28.99 8.27 12.97
C GLN A 403 30.02 7.20 12.58
N ARG A 404 31.26 7.30 13.09
CA ARG A 404 32.29 6.27 12.86
C ARG A 404 31.89 4.89 13.37
N ARG A 405 31.28 4.83 14.56
CA ARG A 405 30.74 3.59 15.14
C ARG A 405 29.71 2.96 14.20
N LEU A 406 28.77 3.76 13.70
CA LEU A 406 27.72 3.30 12.79
C LEU A 406 28.28 2.86 11.44
N GLU A 407 29.25 3.59 10.88
CA GLU A 407 29.94 3.22 9.64
C GLU A 407 30.62 1.86 9.76
N ARG A 408 31.29 1.59 10.89
CA ARG A 408 31.91 0.29 11.16
C ARG A 408 30.86 -0.82 11.31
N LEU A 409 29.78 -0.55 12.03
CA LEU A 409 28.70 -1.52 12.23
C LEU A 409 28.01 -1.91 10.92
N PHE A 410 27.72 -0.94 10.07
CA PHE A 410 26.96 -1.14 8.82
C PHE A 410 27.82 -1.29 7.57
N ARG A 411 29.15 -1.35 7.68
CA ARG A 411 30.02 -1.66 6.54
C ARG A 411 29.68 -3.03 5.97
N SER A 412 29.69 -3.16 4.63
CA SER A 412 29.26 -4.37 3.90
C SER A 412 29.74 -5.70 4.50
N LYS A 413 31.03 -5.85 4.78
CA LYS A 413 31.60 -7.10 5.34
C LYS A 413 31.32 -7.26 6.83
N SER A 414 31.19 -6.14 7.55
CA SER A 414 30.80 -6.11 8.97
C SER A 414 29.41 -6.69 9.16
N ILE A 415 28.39 -6.13 8.47
CA ILE A 415 27.01 -6.60 8.58
C ILE A 415 26.82 -8.05 8.14
N MET A 416 27.52 -8.49 7.09
CA MET A 416 27.51 -9.90 6.70
C MET A 416 28.12 -10.83 7.76
N ALA A 417 29.14 -10.37 8.49
CA ALA A 417 29.79 -11.18 9.52
C ALA A 417 28.99 -11.22 10.83
N TRP A 418 28.55 -10.07 11.35
CA TRP A 418 27.83 -10.04 12.63
C TRP A 418 26.40 -10.58 12.51
N SER A 419 25.75 -10.48 11.34
CA SER A 419 24.40 -11.06 11.17
C SER A 419 24.40 -12.58 11.34
N GLU A 420 25.46 -13.28 10.91
CA GLU A 420 25.62 -14.71 11.16
C GLU A 420 25.81 -15.01 12.65
N LEU A 421 26.60 -14.20 13.37
CA LEU A 421 26.80 -14.36 14.81
C LEU A 421 25.51 -14.11 15.58
N LEU A 422 24.75 -13.07 15.20
CA LEU A 422 23.45 -12.74 15.77
C LEU A 422 22.44 -13.85 15.50
N ARG A 423 22.38 -14.38 14.28
CA ARG A 423 21.50 -15.51 13.93
C ARG A 423 21.78 -16.72 14.80
N ASP A 424 23.05 -17.07 14.98
CA ASP A 424 23.42 -18.21 15.80
C ASP A 424 23.06 -17.98 17.28
N ALA A 425 23.12 -16.73 17.77
CA ALA A 425 22.70 -16.35 19.12
C ALA A 425 21.18 -16.42 19.29
N VAL A 426 20.44 -15.93 18.31
CA VAL A 426 18.97 -16.00 18.24
C VAL A 426 18.51 -17.45 18.22
N ARG A 427 19.13 -18.31 17.39
CA ARG A 427 18.85 -19.75 17.34
C ARG A 427 19.06 -20.41 18.70
N GLY A 428 20.15 -20.08 19.38
CA GLY A 428 20.43 -20.59 20.73
C GLY A 428 19.40 -20.12 21.75
N LYS A 429 18.98 -18.87 21.69
CA LYS A 429 18.06 -18.27 22.68
C LYS A 429 16.61 -18.68 22.51
N LEU A 430 16.18 -18.87 21.26
CA LEU A 430 14.86 -19.42 20.92
C LEU A 430 14.85 -20.95 21.04
N GLU A 431 15.95 -21.56 21.50
CA GLU A 431 16.08 -23.00 21.72
C GLU A 431 15.75 -23.82 20.46
N LEU A 432 16.18 -23.34 19.29
CA LEU A 432 15.94 -23.99 18.01
C LEU A 432 16.86 -25.20 17.85
N GLN A 433 16.32 -26.39 18.11
CA GLN A 433 17.07 -27.64 18.11
C GLN A 433 17.12 -28.28 16.72
N ASP A 434 15.96 -28.38 16.05
CA ASP A 434 15.84 -29.08 14.78
C ASP A 434 16.43 -28.28 13.61
N GLU A 435 16.99 -28.99 12.62
CA GLU A 435 17.63 -28.37 11.46
C GLU A 435 16.65 -27.49 10.66
N GLU A 436 15.40 -27.94 10.55
CA GLU A 436 14.32 -27.24 9.86
C GLU A 436 13.93 -25.92 10.56
N ASP A 437 13.90 -25.95 11.90
CA ASP A 437 13.65 -24.77 12.73
C ASP A 437 14.81 -23.78 12.68
N ARG A 438 16.04 -24.30 12.71
CA ARG A 438 17.25 -23.49 12.58
C ARG A 438 17.34 -22.84 11.20
N ALA A 439 16.88 -23.51 10.14
CA ALA A 439 16.81 -22.93 8.80
C ALA A 439 15.79 -21.78 8.70
N ARG A 440 14.77 -21.78 9.57
CA ARG A 440 13.65 -20.82 9.56
C ARG A 440 13.48 -20.13 10.92
N PRO A 441 14.46 -19.33 11.36
CA PRO A 441 14.46 -18.80 12.73
C PRO A 441 13.29 -17.85 13.01
N PHE A 442 12.81 -17.08 12.01
CA PHE A 442 11.69 -16.14 12.19
C PHE A 442 10.38 -16.62 11.56
N TYR A 443 10.33 -17.77 10.90
CA TYR A 443 9.07 -18.37 10.41
C TYR A 443 8.27 -18.99 11.57
N ARG A 444 7.84 -18.16 12.51
CA ARG A 444 7.15 -18.55 13.74
C ARG A 444 6.48 -17.34 14.38
N ASP A 445 5.60 -17.61 15.34
CA ASP A 445 5.13 -16.56 16.24
C ASP A 445 6.22 -16.25 17.28
N LEU A 446 6.67 -15.00 17.32
CA LEU A 446 7.54 -14.51 18.39
C LEU A 446 6.70 -13.74 19.41
N SER A 447 6.82 -14.12 20.67
CA SER A 447 6.16 -13.38 21.75
C SER A 447 6.87 -12.04 22.02
N PRO A 448 6.22 -11.09 22.71
CA PRO A 448 6.90 -9.86 23.16
C PRO A 448 8.16 -10.13 23.99
N ASP A 449 8.18 -11.20 24.79
CA ASP A 449 9.37 -11.59 25.56
C ASP A 449 10.51 -12.08 24.64
N ASP A 450 10.19 -12.83 23.58
CA ASP A 450 11.19 -13.26 22.59
C ASP A 450 11.79 -12.06 21.87
N LEU A 451 10.95 -11.11 21.45
CA LEU A 451 11.40 -9.87 20.80
C LEU A 451 12.29 -9.04 21.73
N GLU A 452 11.94 -8.94 23.02
CA GLU A 452 12.76 -8.25 24.01
C GLU A 452 14.11 -8.95 24.26
N ARG A 453 14.14 -10.30 24.25
CA ARG A 453 15.39 -11.07 24.32
C ARG A 453 16.27 -10.81 23.11
N ILE A 454 15.71 -10.78 21.91
CA ILE A 454 16.42 -10.47 20.66
C ILE A 454 16.96 -9.04 20.71
N LYS A 455 16.15 -8.08 21.15
CA LYS A 455 16.55 -6.67 21.33
C LYS A 455 17.79 -6.55 22.23
N LYS A 456 17.83 -7.25 23.36
CA LYS A 456 19.02 -7.27 24.25
C LYS A 456 20.29 -7.79 23.57
N MET A 457 20.17 -8.74 22.64
CA MET A 457 21.34 -9.19 21.86
C MET A 457 21.83 -8.10 20.91
N ILE A 458 20.89 -7.39 20.27
CA ILE A 458 21.22 -6.27 19.38
C ILE A 458 21.84 -5.13 20.18
N GLU A 459 21.33 -4.84 21.38
CA GLU A 459 21.95 -3.87 22.29
C GLU A 459 23.41 -4.23 22.58
N ARG A 460 23.69 -5.50 22.92
CA ARG A 460 25.06 -5.98 23.15
C ARG A 460 25.94 -5.86 21.91
N LEU A 461 25.40 -6.18 20.74
CA LEU A 461 26.08 -6.02 19.45
C LEU A 461 26.44 -4.55 19.19
N VAL A 462 25.47 -3.64 19.28
CA VAL A 462 25.64 -2.21 18.98
C VAL A 462 26.58 -1.51 19.97
N HIS A 463 26.62 -1.98 21.22
CA HIS A 463 27.48 -1.43 22.28
C HIS A 463 28.82 -2.16 22.43
N TRP A 464 29.18 -3.07 21.52
CA TRP A 464 30.49 -3.72 21.57
C TRP A 464 31.63 -2.69 21.46
N LYS A 465 32.60 -2.78 22.36
CA LYS A 465 33.58 -1.70 22.63
C LYS A 465 34.42 -1.35 21.42
N GLN A 466 34.74 -2.33 20.57
CA GLN A 466 35.60 -2.14 19.41
C GLN A 466 34.99 -1.22 18.34
N TRP A 467 33.67 -1.02 18.33
CA TRP A 467 33.08 -0.06 17.40
C TRP A 467 33.51 1.38 17.70
N SER A 468 33.80 1.69 18.97
CA SER A 468 34.20 3.01 19.46
C SER A 468 35.72 3.23 19.46
N SER A 469 36.51 2.31 18.90
CA SER A 469 37.97 2.44 18.84
C SER A 469 38.41 3.74 18.11
N PRO A 470 39.59 4.30 18.41
CA PRO A 470 40.10 5.48 17.71
C PRO A 470 40.13 5.33 16.19
N PRO A 471 40.13 6.42 15.40
CA PRO A 471 40.28 6.31 13.95
C PRO A 471 41.63 5.68 13.60
N ASN A 472 41.68 4.91 12.51
CA ASN A 472 42.87 4.16 12.06
C ASN A 472 43.29 3.04 13.03
N SER A 473 42.34 2.52 13.81
CA SER A 473 42.56 1.31 14.61
C SER A 473 42.51 0.06 13.71
N ASP A 474 42.99 -1.07 14.21
CA ASP A 474 43.02 -2.34 13.46
C ASP A 474 41.67 -2.74 12.86
N ILE A 475 40.56 -2.40 13.52
CA ILE A 475 39.20 -2.64 13.00
C ILE A 475 38.96 -1.99 11.62
N ASP A 476 39.49 -0.80 11.36
CA ASP A 476 39.26 -0.09 10.09
C ASP A 476 39.93 -0.82 8.91
N ARG A 477 41.11 -1.39 9.18
CA ARG A 477 41.85 -2.26 8.25
C ARG A 477 41.10 -3.57 8.04
N VAL A 478 40.74 -4.27 9.12
CA VAL A 478 40.10 -5.59 9.05
C VAL A 478 38.75 -5.52 8.34
N LEU A 479 37.96 -4.47 8.57
CA LEU A 479 36.67 -4.33 7.90
C LEU A 479 36.78 -4.13 6.37
N ALA A 480 37.99 -3.92 5.83
CA ALA A 480 38.27 -3.92 4.40
C ALA A 480 38.57 -5.32 3.83
N ASP A 481 38.87 -6.30 4.69
CA ASP A 481 39.18 -7.67 4.32
C ASP A 481 37.90 -8.46 3.92
N ASN A 482 38.05 -9.76 3.66
CA ASN A 482 36.91 -10.61 3.32
C ASN A 482 36.05 -10.95 4.55
N LYS A 483 34.83 -11.43 4.30
CA LYS A 483 33.83 -11.71 5.36
C LYS A 483 34.35 -12.67 6.44
N SER A 484 35.09 -13.71 6.06
CA SER A 484 35.57 -14.74 6.99
C SER A 484 36.60 -14.15 7.95
N GLU A 485 37.56 -13.39 7.43
CA GLU A 485 38.57 -12.69 8.24
C GLU A 485 37.93 -11.69 9.22
N VAL A 486 36.94 -10.93 8.76
CA VAL A 486 36.18 -10.01 9.62
C VAL A 486 35.48 -10.77 10.75
N LYS A 487 34.84 -11.89 10.44
CA LYS A 487 34.12 -12.71 11.42
C LYS A 487 35.05 -13.35 12.44
N ASP A 488 36.20 -13.85 12.00
CA ASP A 488 37.19 -14.44 12.90
C ASP A 488 37.85 -13.39 13.78
N TRP A 489 38.09 -12.19 13.24
CA TRP A 489 38.53 -11.05 14.04
C TRP A 489 37.49 -10.62 15.08
N PHE A 490 36.20 -10.58 14.74
CA PHE A 490 35.12 -10.32 15.71
C PHE A 490 35.18 -11.31 16.88
N ARG A 491 35.28 -12.61 16.59
CA ARG A 491 35.37 -13.65 17.62
C ARG A 491 36.60 -13.51 18.50
N ASN A 492 37.76 -13.25 17.90
CA ASN A 492 39.03 -13.09 18.62
C ASN A 492 39.07 -11.84 19.50
N ASN A 493 38.19 -10.86 19.25
CA ASN A 493 38.07 -9.62 20.01
C ASN A 493 36.80 -9.58 20.89
N GLY A 494 36.21 -10.74 21.19
CA GLY A 494 35.12 -10.87 22.18
C GLY A 494 33.70 -10.76 21.60
N LEU A 495 33.53 -10.38 20.33
CA LEU A 495 32.22 -10.43 19.67
C LEU A 495 31.92 -11.87 19.21
N THR A 496 31.42 -12.66 20.14
CA THR A 496 31.03 -14.07 19.94
C THR A 496 29.53 -14.27 20.08
N THR A 497 29.02 -15.40 19.58
CA THR A 497 27.64 -15.84 19.83
C THR A 497 27.34 -15.92 21.34
N GLY A 498 28.30 -16.38 22.15
CA GLY A 498 28.16 -16.42 23.61
C GLY A 498 28.01 -15.04 24.23
N TYR A 499 28.83 -14.08 23.81
CA TYR A 499 28.75 -12.68 24.27
C TYR A 499 27.37 -12.07 23.98
N LEU A 500 26.86 -12.26 22.76
CA LEU A 500 25.52 -11.79 22.38
C LEU A 500 24.42 -12.42 23.25
N MET A 501 24.56 -13.68 23.65
CA MET A 501 23.60 -14.37 24.51
C MET A 501 23.69 -14.00 26.00
N GLY A 502 24.77 -13.35 26.46
CA GLY A 502 24.92 -13.01 27.87
C GLY A 502 26.32 -13.14 28.45
N ALA A 503 27.23 -13.87 27.80
CA ALA A 503 28.57 -14.13 28.34
C ALA A 503 29.41 -12.85 28.43
N ASN A 504 30.44 -12.88 29.28
CA ASN A 504 31.43 -11.82 29.33
C ASN A 504 32.24 -11.78 28.02
N GLU A 505 32.70 -10.57 27.67
CA GLU A 505 33.51 -10.28 26.48
C GLU A 505 34.84 -11.04 26.44
#